data_AF-A0A957RKV5-F1
#
_entry.id   AF-A0A957RKV5-F1
#
_cell.length_a   1.000
_cell.length_b   1.000
_cell.length_c   1.000
_cell.angle_alpha   90.00
_cell.angle_beta   90.00
_cell.angle_gamma   90.00
#
_symmetry.space_group_name_H-M   'P 1'
#
loop_
_entity.id
_entity.type
_entity.pdbx_description
1 polymer ?
#
loop_
_entity_poly.entity_id
_entity_poly.type
_entity_poly.pdbx_seq_one_letter_code
_entity_poly.pdbx_strand_id
1 'polypeptide(L)'
;RATNYYEVDLEEAFAAADQVTALKYWWLFFRQAAFSGFLDDVRSGSQAYATELGKRLKNRVFEEIFPHFAEGLIVQMRAEQGRSEIGDLEIGRVGWRDGEIDLEQVFQATLTFLYRLMFVAYAESLELLPLNEAHGYGAVSLSRLKAAIAEKGGEIEETAPKKLEKAYSPSSTDFYVQLQDLFGAIDAGNPALNLPAYNGGLFSAETPAGQLLARYAIPDRYLALGLDRLCRDVDDKTHALVFVDFKSLGVRQLGNVYEGLLEFKLHIAREKLAVVKEGGKEVYIPFANAKSKRVQATLSKGDVYLENDKRERKASGSYYT
;
A
#
# COMPACT_ATOMS: atom_id res chain seq x y z
N ARG A 1 -8.39 -22.72 18.47
CA ARG A 1 -9.34 -21.85 17.73
C ARG A 1 -9.08 -22.05 16.25
N ALA A 2 -10.12 -22.27 15.44
CA ALA A 2 -9.96 -22.25 13.99
C ALA A 2 -9.50 -20.84 13.57
N THR A 3 -8.47 -20.74 12.73
CA THR A 3 -7.94 -19.46 12.26
C THR A 3 -8.75 -18.90 11.09
N ASN A 4 -9.43 -19.77 10.34
CA ASN A 4 -10.26 -19.41 9.21
C ASN A 4 -11.66 -19.96 9.44
N TYR A 5 -12.67 -19.11 9.31
CA TYR A 5 -14.08 -19.46 9.42
C TYR A 5 -14.87 -18.62 8.42
N TYR A 6 -16.02 -19.14 8.02
CA TYR A 6 -17.05 -18.37 7.33
C TYR A 6 -18.22 -18.22 8.29
N GLU A 7 -18.54 -16.99 8.65
CA GLU A 7 -19.61 -16.66 9.58
C GLU A 7 -20.73 -15.96 8.80
N VAL A 8 -21.97 -16.26 9.22
CA VAL A 8 -23.15 -15.58 8.72
C VAL A 8 -23.92 -15.11 9.94
N ASP A 9 -23.96 -13.80 10.14
CA ASP A 9 -24.88 -13.18 11.08
C ASP A 9 -26.28 -13.21 10.44
N LEU A 10 -27.20 -13.94 11.07
CA LEU A 10 -28.56 -14.08 10.55
C LEU A 10 -29.36 -12.80 10.70
N GLU A 11 -29.16 -12.02 11.77
CA GLU A 11 -29.84 -10.75 11.98
C GLU A 11 -29.43 -9.73 10.93
N GLU A 12 -28.12 -9.62 10.63
CA GLU A 12 -27.63 -8.78 9.54
C GLU A 12 -28.11 -9.27 8.18
N ALA A 13 -28.11 -10.58 7.93
CA ALA A 13 -28.61 -11.15 6.69
C ALA A 13 -30.09 -10.83 6.46
N PHE A 14 -30.91 -10.81 7.52
CA PHE A 14 -32.31 -10.37 7.45
C PHE A 14 -32.44 -8.85 7.29
N ALA A 15 -31.52 -8.05 7.81
CA ALA A 15 -31.53 -6.60 7.67
C ALA A 15 -30.90 -6.11 6.35
N ALA A 16 -30.20 -6.98 5.62
CA ALA A 16 -29.50 -6.64 4.39
C ALA A 16 -30.43 -6.13 3.27
N ALA A 17 -29.93 -5.21 2.44
CA ALA A 17 -30.68 -4.70 1.29
C ALA A 17 -31.02 -5.78 0.24
N ASP A 18 -30.16 -6.82 0.13
CA ASP A 18 -30.40 -7.99 -0.72
C ASP A 18 -30.45 -9.28 0.12
N GLN A 19 -31.57 -9.44 0.82
CA GLN A 19 -31.87 -10.62 1.66
C GLN A 19 -31.82 -11.93 0.87
N VAL A 20 -32.21 -11.91 -0.41
CA VAL A 20 -32.25 -13.11 -1.26
C VAL A 20 -30.84 -13.63 -1.49
N THR A 21 -29.90 -12.74 -1.79
CA THR A 21 -28.49 -13.11 -1.93
C THR A 21 -27.92 -13.62 -0.61
N ALA A 22 -28.18 -12.93 0.51
CA ALA A 22 -27.73 -13.39 1.83
C ALA A 22 -28.25 -14.82 2.17
N LEU A 23 -29.53 -15.09 1.91
CA LEU A 23 -30.13 -16.42 2.10
C LEU A 23 -29.49 -17.48 1.18
N LYS A 24 -29.19 -17.14 -0.08
CA LYS A 24 -28.53 -18.05 -1.01
C LYS A 24 -27.14 -18.45 -0.51
N TYR A 25 -26.35 -17.49 -0.01
CA TYR A 25 -25.03 -17.79 0.57
C TYR A 25 -25.15 -18.68 1.80
N TRP A 26 -26.04 -18.34 2.74
CA TRP A 26 -26.30 -19.19 3.90
C TRP A 26 -26.69 -20.62 3.48
N TRP A 27 -27.70 -20.77 2.63
CA TRP A 27 -28.14 -22.10 2.20
C TRP A 27 -27.05 -22.89 1.48
N LEU A 28 -26.26 -22.23 0.63
CA LEU A 28 -25.17 -22.86 -0.11
C LEU A 28 -24.10 -23.44 0.82
N PHE A 29 -23.73 -22.71 1.87
CA PHE A 29 -22.68 -23.12 2.82
C PHE A 29 -23.18 -24.09 3.91
N PHE A 30 -24.45 -24.00 4.32
CA PHE A 30 -24.97 -24.74 5.47
C PHE A 30 -25.89 -25.92 5.12
N ARG A 31 -26.27 -26.12 3.84
CA ARG A 31 -27.02 -27.31 3.42
C ARG A 31 -26.20 -28.60 3.58
N GLN A 32 -26.87 -29.73 3.80
CA GLN A 32 -26.22 -31.04 3.93
C GLN A 32 -25.24 -31.36 2.78
N ALA A 33 -25.61 -31.05 1.54
CA ALA A 33 -24.78 -31.27 0.36
C ALA A 33 -23.49 -30.42 0.31
N ALA A 34 -23.36 -29.39 1.17
CA ALA A 34 -22.13 -28.62 1.27
C ALA A 34 -20.98 -29.46 1.89
N PHE A 35 -21.32 -30.37 2.80
CA PHE A 35 -20.37 -31.20 3.55
C PHE A 35 -19.86 -32.42 2.78
N SER A 36 -20.30 -32.62 1.53
CA SER A 36 -19.83 -33.71 0.66
C SER A 36 -18.71 -33.28 -0.30
N GLY A 37 -17.99 -32.20 0.00
CA GLY A 37 -16.81 -31.74 -0.74
C GLY A 37 -16.82 -30.27 -1.16
N PHE A 38 -18.00 -29.65 -1.30
CA PHE A 38 -18.10 -28.23 -1.68
C PHE A 38 -17.35 -27.31 -0.70
N LEU A 39 -17.47 -27.54 0.61
CA LEU A 39 -16.75 -26.74 1.60
C LEU A 39 -15.23 -26.91 1.53
N ASP A 40 -14.75 -28.10 1.15
CA ASP A 40 -13.33 -28.36 0.94
C ASP A 40 -12.83 -27.60 -0.30
N ASP A 41 -13.58 -27.63 -1.40
CA ASP A 41 -13.28 -26.88 -2.62
C ASP A 41 -13.21 -25.37 -2.35
N VAL A 42 -14.19 -24.83 -1.61
CA VAL A 42 -14.22 -23.41 -1.22
C VAL A 42 -13.02 -23.06 -0.34
N ARG A 43 -12.69 -23.91 0.64
CA ARG A 43 -11.55 -23.71 1.52
C ARG A 43 -10.23 -23.72 0.74
N SER A 44 -10.02 -24.71 -0.12
CA SER A 44 -8.83 -24.81 -0.97
C SER A 44 -8.72 -23.62 -1.92
N GLY A 45 -9.84 -23.20 -2.52
CA GLY A 45 -9.90 -22.00 -3.36
C GLY A 45 -9.54 -20.72 -2.60
N SER A 46 -10.07 -20.54 -1.38
CA SER A 46 -9.76 -19.40 -0.52
C SER A 46 -8.27 -19.35 -0.13
N GLN A 47 -7.66 -20.50 0.18
CA GLN A 47 -6.23 -20.59 0.50
C GLN A 47 -5.34 -20.28 -0.71
N ALA A 48 -5.71 -20.77 -1.88
CA ALA A 48 -5.01 -20.46 -3.13
C ALA A 48 -5.11 -18.96 -3.45
N TYR A 49 -6.32 -18.40 -3.36
CA TYR A 49 -6.56 -16.97 -3.57
C TYR A 49 -5.73 -16.10 -2.63
N ALA A 50 -5.76 -16.37 -1.32
CA ALA A 50 -4.97 -15.63 -0.34
C ALA A 50 -3.45 -15.70 -0.61
N THR A 51 -2.96 -16.85 -1.08
CA THR A 51 -1.55 -17.02 -1.46
C THR A 51 -1.18 -16.19 -2.69
N GLU A 52 -2.04 -16.18 -3.70
CA GLU A 52 -1.83 -15.41 -4.91
C GLU A 52 -1.94 -13.90 -4.64
N LEU A 53 -2.95 -13.48 -3.90
CA LEU A 53 -3.15 -12.10 -3.46
C LEU A 53 -1.91 -11.58 -2.71
N GLY A 54 -1.38 -12.36 -1.75
CA GLY A 54 -0.14 -12.01 -1.05
C GLY A 54 1.06 -11.84 -1.97
N LYS A 55 1.19 -12.68 -3.01
CA LYS A 55 2.26 -12.56 -4.02
C LYS A 55 2.08 -11.32 -4.89
N ARG A 56 0.85 -11.04 -5.35
CA ARG A 56 0.55 -9.85 -6.17
C ARG A 56 0.76 -8.56 -5.38
N LEU A 57 0.29 -8.53 -4.13
CA LEU A 57 0.52 -7.41 -3.22
C LEU A 57 2.01 -7.19 -2.98
N LYS A 58 2.79 -8.25 -2.73
CA LYS A 58 4.25 -8.16 -2.60
C LYS A 58 4.88 -7.50 -3.83
N ASN A 59 4.54 -7.95 -5.03
CA ASN A 59 5.10 -7.35 -6.25
C ASN A 59 4.73 -5.86 -6.39
N ARG A 60 3.44 -5.51 -6.18
CA ARG A 60 3.01 -4.10 -6.21
C ARG A 60 3.71 -3.25 -5.17
N VAL A 61 3.93 -3.78 -3.96
CA VAL A 61 4.64 -3.05 -2.90
C VAL A 61 6.04 -2.68 -3.36
N PHE A 62 6.78 -3.61 -3.95
CA PHE A 62 8.17 -3.36 -4.35
C PHE A 62 8.30 -2.52 -5.61
N GLU A 63 7.40 -2.72 -6.57
CA GLU A 63 7.51 -2.12 -7.91
C GLU A 63 6.80 -0.77 -8.04
N GLU A 64 5.72 -0.58 -7.29
CA GLU A 64 4.83 0.56 -7.48
C GLU A 64 4.67 1.36 -6.18
N ILE A 65 4.25 0.73 -5.07
CA ILE A 65 3.79 1.46 -3.88
C ILE A 65 4.97 2.06 -3.11
N PHE A 66 5.98 1.25 -2.77
CA PHE A 66 7.11 1.71 -1.96
C PHE A 66 7.93 2.80 -2.67
N PRO A 67 8.37 2.62 -3.94
CA PRO A 67 9.09 3.67 -4.64
C PRO A 67 8.26 4.96 -4.77
N HIS A 68 6.94 4.83 -4.96
CA HIS A 68 6.05 5.98 -5.13
C HIS A 68 5.84 6.78 -3.83
N PHE A 69 5.70 6.12 -2.68
CA PHE A 69 5.67 6.82 -1.40
C PHE A 69 7.01 7.49 -1.08
N ALA A 70 8.12 6.81 -1.35
CA ALA A 70 9.46 7.38 -1.19
C ALA A 70 9.66 8.60 -2.10
N GLU A 71 9.18 8.54 -3.34
CA GLU A 71 9.19 9.67 -4.27
C GLU A 71 8.40 10.85 -3.72
N GLY A 72 7.21 10.63 -3.17
CA GLY A 72 6.41 11.67 -2.53
C GLY A 72 7.14 12.36 -1.37
N LEU A 73 7.81 11.59 -0.50
CA LEU A 73 8.66 12.15 0.57
C LEU A 73 9.82 12.97 0.00
N ILE A 74 10.53 12.42 -0.99
CA ILE A 74 11.68 13.10 -1.63
C ILE A 74 11.23 14.42 -2.26
N VAL A 75 10.08 14.44 -2.93
CA VAL A 75 9.51 15.66 -3.53
C VAL A 75 9.24 16.71 -2.46
N GLN A 76 8.64 16.31 -1.33
CA GLN A 76 8.37 17.23 -0.23
C GLN A 76 9.65 17.75 0.43
N MET A 77 10.62 16.88 0.71
CA MET A 77 11.92 17.26 1.28
C MET A 77 12.64 18.29 0.40
N ARG A 78 12.62 18.08 -0.92
CA ARG A 78 13.19 19.01 -1.90
C ARG A 78 12.44 20.35 -1.94
N ALA A 79 11.11 20.31 -1.87
CA ALA A 79 10.32 21.54 -1.86
C ALA A 79 10.63 22.41 -0.63
N GLU A 80 10.87 21.80 0.53
CA GLU A 80 11.28 22.52 1.75
C GLU A 80 12.72 23.02 1.69
N GLN A 81 13.67 22.22 1.19
CA GLN A 81 15.06 22.67 0.97
C GLN A 81 15.11 23.85 0.00
N GLY A 82 14.37 23.75 -1.12
CA GLY A 82 14.23 24.85 -2.07
C GLY A 82 13.62 26.10 -1.43
N ARG A 83 12.62 25.98 -0.54
CA ARG A 83 12.07 27.14 0.21
C ARG A 83 13.08 27.77 1.17
N SER A 84 13.99 27.00 1.74
CA SER A 84 15.08 27.53 2.58
C SER A 84 16.18 28.24 1.77
N GLU A 85 16.37 27.88 0.49
CA GLU A 85 17.31 28.54 -0.42
C GLU A 85 16.70 29.73 -1.17
N ILE A 86 15.38 29.73 -1.42
CA ILE A 86 14.62 30.78 -2.13
C ILE A 86 14.32 31.98 -1.20
N GLY A 87 15.28 32.33 -0.34
CA GLY A 87 15.46 33.70 0.12
C GLY A 87 16.05 34.60 -0.98
N ASP A 88 16.65 34.02 -2.03
CA ASP A 88 17.19 34.76 -3.17
C ASP A 88 16.98 34.00 -4.50
N LEU A 89 16.12 34.57 -5.35
CA LEU A 89 16.07 34.45 -6.82
C LEU A 89 15.46 33.20 -7.51
N GLU A 90 14.38 33.52 -8.23
CA GLU A 90 13.85 32.99 -9.50
C GLU A 90 13.57 31.49 -9.71
N ILE A 91 12.27 31.22 -9.90
CA ILE A 91 11.66 29.96 -10.29
C ILE A 91 12.10 29.62 -11.73
N GLY A 92 13.13 28.79 -11.87
CA GLY A 92 13.54 28.32 -13.18
C GLY A 92 14.71 27.35 -13.14
N ARG A 93 14.42 26.04 -13.13
CA ARG A 93 15.38 24.94 -13.39
C ARG A 93 16.54 24.87 -12.39
N VAL A 94 16.25 24.46 -11.15
CA VAL A 94 17.32 24.07 -10.21
C VAL A 94 17.87 22.70 -10.63
N GLY A 95 19.14 22.70 -11.05
CA GLY A 95 19.90 21.49 -11.32
C GLY A 95 20.17 20.69 -10.05
N TRP A 96 19.91 19.40 -10.15
CA TRP A 96 20.09 18.32 -9.18
C TRP A 96 21.47 18.35 -8.49
N ARG A 97 21.50 18.34 -7.14
CA ARG A 97 22.66 17.88 -6.37
C ARG A 97 22.33 16.55 -5.69
N ASP A 98 22.86 15.47 -6.25
CA ASP A 98 22.93 14.18 -5.57
C ASP A 98 23.86 14.34 -4.35
N GLY A 99 23.29 14.52 -3.15
CA GLY A 99 24.10 14.63 -1.92
C GLY A 99 23.38 15.09 -0.65
N GLU A 100 22.19 15.69 -0.75
CA GLU A 100 21.53 16.29 0.42
C GLU A 100 20.40 15.45 1.04
N ILE A 101 19.89 14.45 0.34
CA ILE A 101 18.82 13.58 0.84
C ILE A 101 19.41 12.23 1.22
N ASP A 102 19.34 11.90 2.50
CA ASP A 102 19.69 10.59 3.02
C ASP A 102 18.64 9.56 2.59
N LEU A 103 18.93 8.81 1.51
CA LEU A 103 18.03 7.80 0.96
C LEU A 103 17.82 6.62 1.90
N GLU A 104 18.75 6.34 2.82
CA GLU A 104 18.54 5.32 3.85
C GLU A 104 17.48 5.81 4.84
N GLN A 105 17.55 7.07 5.26
CA GLN A 105 16.53 7.66 6.13
C GLN A 105 15.15 7.69 5.45
N VAL A 106 15.09 8.04 4.16
CA VAL A 106 13.84 7.98 3.38
C VAL A 106 13.32 6.55 3.28
N PHE A 107 14.19 5.56 3.06
CA PHE A 107 13.82 4.15 3.02
C PHE A 107 13.19 3.71 4.35
N GLN A 108 13.83 4.00 5.49
CA GLN A 108 13.32 3.64 6.81
C GLN A 108 11.99 4.34 7.14
N ALA A 109 11.84 5.61 6.75
CA ALA A 109 10.59 6.35 6.91
C ALA A 109 9.47 5.76 6.04
N THR A 110 9.76 5.45 4.77
CA THR A 110 8.80 4.83 3.84
C THR A 110 8.36 3.45 4.33
N LEU A 111 9.30 2.64 4.82
CA LEU A 111 9.03 1.33 5.41
C LEU A 111 8.12 1.44 6.64
N THR A 112 8.43 2.38 7.54
CA THR A 112 7.61 2.64 8.74
C THR A 112 6.21 3.10 8.36
N PHE A 113 6.09 4.01 7.39
CA PHE A 113 4.80 4.52 6.91
C PHE A 113 3.94 3.43 6.28
N LEU A 114 4.54 2.59 5.41
CA LEU A 114 3.85 1.44 4.82
C LEU A 114 3.37 0.48 5.91
N TYR A 115 4.19 0.23 6.94
CA TYR A 115 3.79 -0.66 8.03
C TYR A 115 2.63 -0.09 8.85
N ARG A 116 2.62 1.21 9.14
CA ARG A 116 1.50 1.90 9.80
C ARG A 116 0.20 1.75 8.99
N LEU A 117 0.26 1.99 7.67
CA LEU A 117 -0.91 1.83 6.78
C LEU A 117 -1.44 0.40 6.78
N MET A 118 -0.55 -0.58 6.60
CA MET A 118 -0.95 -1.99 6.56
C MET A 118 -1.46 -2.49 7.91
N PHE A 119 -0.91 -1.99 9.03
CA PHE A 119 -1.42 -2.29 10.36
C PHE A 119 -2.86 -1.80 10.51
N VAL A 120 -3.13 -0.54 10.15
CA VAL A 120 -4.49 0.02 10.23
C VAL A 120 -5.45 -0.72 9.30
N ALA A 121 -5.06 -0.98 8.05
CA ALA A 121 -5.89 -1.74 7.10
C ALA A 121 -6.24 -3.14 7.62
N TYR A 122 -5.28 -3.81 8.28
CA TYR A 122 -5.48 -5.13 8.88
C TYR A 122 -6.38 -5.06 10.13
N ALA A 123 -6.16 -4.09 11.02
CA ALA A 123 -6.96 -3.89 12.22
C ALA A 123 -8.41 -3.53 11.89
N GLU A 124 -8.63 -2.69 10.87
CA GLU A 124 -9.97 -2.40 10.32
C GLU A 124 -10.63 -3.66 9.74
N SER A 125 -9.89 -4.47 8.97
CA SER A 125 -10.43 -5.70 8.35
C SER A 125 -10.70 -6.83 9.36
N LEU A 126 -10.03 -6.80 10.52
CA LEU A 126 -10.30 -7.69 11.65
C LEU A 126 -11.37 -7.15 12.60
N GLU A 127 -11.99 -6.01 12.29
CA GLU A 127 -13.00 -5.35 13.14
C GLU A 127 -12.47 -5.05 14.56
N LEU A 128 -11.16 -4.83 14.68
CA LEU A 128 -10.54 -4.41 15.95
C LEU A 128 -10.74 -2.92 16.22
N LEU A 129 -11.20 -2.16 15.21
CA LEU A 129 -11.44 -0.72 15.26
C LEU A 129 -12.93 -0.44 14.97
N PRO A 130 -13.55 0.55 15.62
CA PRO A 130 -15.01 0.73 15.61
C PRO A 130 -15.53 1.39 14.32
N LEU A 131 -15.41 0.70 13.18
CA LEU A 131 -15.82 1.18 11.85
C LEU A 131 -17.31 1.56 11.77
N ASN A 132 -18.16 0.86 12.53
CA ASN A 132 -19.61 1.06 12.52
C ASN A 132 -20.05 2.38 13.19
N GLU A 133 -19.15 3.07 13.90
CA GLU A 133 -19.40 4.39 14.46
C GLU A 133 -19.22 5.47 13.38
N ALA A 134 -20.23 5.64 12.52
CA ALA A 134 -20.16 6.52 11.33
C ALA A 134 -19.82 8.00 11.64
N HIS A 135 -20.18 8.48 12.83
CA HIS A 135 -19.86 9.83 13.32
C HIS A 135 -18.64 9.86 14.27
N GLY A 136 -18.07 8.70 14.59
CA GLY A 136 -16.87 8.52 15.41
C GLY A 136 -15.70 8.05 14.55
N TYR A 137 -15.07 6.91 14.90
CA TYR A 137 -13.93 6.36 14.16
C TYR A 137 -14.20 6.17 12.66
N GLY A 138 -15.40 5.73 12.28
CA GLY A 138 -15.77 5.54 10.88
C GLY A 138 -15.57 6.81 10.04
N ALA A 139 -15.73 8.00 10.63
CA ALA A 139 -15.54 9.27 9.94
C ALA A 139 -14.07 9.61 9.63
N VAL A 140 -13.13 9.07 10.39
CA VAL A 140 -11.68 9.30 10.24
C VAL A 140 -10.92 8.04 9.80
N SER A 141 -11.63 6.94 9.57
CA SER A 141 -11.08 5.64 9.19
C SER A 141 -10.30 5.67 7.88
N LEU A 142 -9.29 4.80 7.78
CA LEU A 142 -8.60 4.52 6.52
C LEU A 142 -9.59 3.95 5.50
N SER A 143 -10.58 3.19 5.94
CA SER A 143 -11.65 2.66 5.09
C SER A 143 -12.48 3.74 4.41
N ARG A 144 -12.77 4.85 5.09
CA ARG A 144 -13.45 6.00 4.47
C ARG A 144 -12.54 6.74 3.48
N LEU A 145 -11.27 6.94 3.83
CA LEU A 145 -10.29 7.58 2.95
C LEU A 145 -10.09 6.77 1.65
N LYS A 146 -9.84 5.46 1.75
CA LYS A 146 -9.64 4.59 0.58
C LYS A 146 -10.89 4.51 -0.30
N ALA A 147 -12.10 4.59 0.28
CA ALA A 147 -13.35 4.63 -0.47
C ALA A 147 -13.48 5.92 -1.29
N ALA A 148 -13.16 7.08 -0.70
CA ALA A 148 -13.18 8.36 -1.41
C ALA A 148 -12.16 8.40 -2.56
N ILE A 149 -10.96 7.84 -2.34
CA ILE A 149 -9.93 7.69 -3.39
C ILE A 149 -10.44 6.78 -4.52
N ALA A 150 -11.02 5.62 -4.17
CA ALA A 150 -11.54 4.66 -5.14
C ALA A 150 -12.66 5.26 -6.02
N GLU A 151 -13.56 6.07 -5.44
CA GLU A 151 -14.60 6.79 -6.18
C GLU A 151 -13.99 7.68 -7.28
N LYS A 152 -12.91 8.41 -6.97
CA LYS A 152 -12.22 9.27 -7.96
C LYS A 152 -11.38 8.46 -8.95
N GLY A 153 -10.77 7.36 -8.52
CA GLY A 153 -9.98 6.47 -9.38
C GLY A 153 -10.83 5.67 -10.37
N GLY A 154 -12.08 5.35 -9.99
CA GLY A 154 -12.94 4.44 -10.74
C GLY A 154 -12.43 3.00 -10.74
N GLU A 155 -13.06 2.15 -11.54
CA GLU A 155 -12.89 0.68 -11.46
C GLU A 155 -11.81 0.11 -12.40
N ILE A 156 -11.32 0.90 -13.37
CA ILE A 156 -10.39 0.39 -14.39
C ILE A 156 -8.95 0.75 -14.04
N GLU A 157 -8.12 -0.26 -13.79
CA GLU A 157 -6.72 -0.14 -13.35
C GLU A 157 -5.88 0.79 -14.22
N GLU A 158 -6.00 0.66 -15.55
CA GLU A 158 -5.22 1.46 -16.52
C GLU A 158 -5.58 2.96 -16.49
N THR A 159 -6.82 3.28 -16.15
CA THR A 159 -7.32 4.68 -16.16
C THR A 159 -7.23 5.34 -14.79
N ALA A 160 -7.20 4.56 -13.72
CA ALA A 160 -7.19 5.06 -12.35
C ALA A 160 -6.03 6.04 -12.07
N PRO A 161 -4.76 5.79 -12.47
CA PRO A 161 -3.66 6.72 -12.23
C PRO A 161 -3.91 8.12 -12.79
N LYS A 162 -4.37 8.21 -14.05
CA LYS A 162 -4.65 9.50 -14.71
C LYS A 162 -5.85 10.22 -14.09
N LYS A 163 -6.83 9.49 -13.58
CA LYS A 163 -7.99 10.08 -12.90
C LYS A 163 -7.58 10.64 -11.54
N LEU A 164 -6.81 9.88 -10.76
CA LEU A 164 -6.28 10.31 -9.46
C LEU A 164 -5.33 11.50 -9.60
N GLU A 165 -4.44 11.49 -10.59
CA GLU A 165 -3.52 12.59 -10.88
C GLU A 165 -4.26 13.91 -11.14
N LYS A 166 -5.40 13.84 -11.85
CA LYS A 166 -6.26 15.00 -12.13
C LYS A 166 -7.09 15.42 -10.91
N ALA A 167 -7.49 14.47 -10.08
CA ALA A 167 -8.33 14.72 -8.91
C ALA A 167 -7.55 15.35 -7.74
N TYR A 168 -6.26 15.04 -7.61
CA TYR A 168 -5.47 15.40 -6.44
C TYR A 168 -4.25 16.27 -6.76
N SER A 169 -4.03 17.24 -5.88
CA SER A 169 -2.94 18.22 -5.99
C SER A 169 -1.58 17.58 -5.69
N PRO A 170 -0.51 17.98 -6.42
CA PRO A 170 0.85 17.52 -6.14
C PRO A 170 1.49 18.18 -4.91
N SER A 171 0.82 19.15 -4.29
CA SER A 171 1.35 19.91 -3.13
C SER A 171 0.43 19.93 -1.91
N SER A 172 -0.83 19.48 -2.05
CA SER A 172 -1.73 19.32 -0.91
C SER A 172 -1.30 18.13 -0.07
N THR A 173 -1.52 18.17 1.23
CA THR A 173 -1.09 17.12 2.17
C THR A 173 -2.21 16.75 3.16
N ASP A 174 -3.46 17.06 2.82
CA ASP A 174 -4.62 16.90 3.70
C ASP A 174 -4.84 15.43 4.08
N PHE A 175 -4.63 14.50 3.13
CA PHE A 175 -4.73 13.08 3.39
C PHE A 175 -3.63 12.60 4.35
N TYR A 176 -2.43 13.15 4.20
CA TYR A 176 -1.33 12.81 5.09
C TYR A 176 -1.58 13.31 6.51
N VAL A 177 -2.11 14.53 6.67
CA VAL A 177 -2.52 15.07 7.98
C VAL A 177 -3.61 14.20 8.61
N GLN A 178 -4.64 13.82 7.84
CA GLN A 178 -5.69 12.92 8.32
C GLN A 178 -5.12 11.58 8.81
N LEU A 179 -4.15 11.02 8.10
CA LEU A 179 -3.49 9.78 8.52
C LEU A 179 -2.62 9.96 9.77
N GLN A 180 -1.90 11.08 9.90
CA GLN A 180 -1.12 11.38 11.10
C GLN A 180 -2.03 11.51 12.34
N ASP A 181 -3.16 12.20 12.19
CA ASP A 181 -4.16 12.31 13.27
C ASP A 181 -4.72 10.92 13.65
N LEU A 182 -5.02 10.09 12.65
CA LEU A 182 -5.47 8.70 12.87
C LEU A 182 -4.41 7.87 13.59
N PHE A 183 -3.15 7.95 13.15
CA PHE A 183 -2.03 7.24 13.77
C PHE A 183 -1.80 7.68 15.21
N GLY A 184 -1.86 8.99 15.49
CA GLY A 184 -1.75 9.53 16.84
C GLY A 184 -2.91 9.08 17.75
N ALA A 185 -4.14 9.06 17.22
CA ALA A 185 -5.31 8.57 17.95
C ALA A 185 -5.21 7.07 18.28
N ILE A 186 -4.61 6.27 17.39
CA ILE A 186 -4.37 4.84 17.64
C ILE A 186 -3.26 4.63 18.68
N ASP A 187 -2.17 5.39 18.61
CA ASP A 187 -1.02 5.25 19.52
C ASP A 187 -1.39 5.62 20.96
N ALA A 188 -1.99 6.81 21.14
CA ALA A 188 -2.33 7.37 22.45
C ALA A 188 -3.69 6.89 22.98
N GLY A 189 -4.53 6.32 22.10
CA GLY A 189 -5.95 6.13 22.35
C GLY A 189 -6.74 7.44 22.19
N ASN A 190 -8.03 7.32 21.93
CA ASN A 190 -8.92 8.48 21.81
C ASN A 190 -10.34 8.12 22.28
N PRO A 191 -10.76 8.56 23.48
CA PRO A 191 -12.09 8.28 24.02
C PRO A 191 -13.24 8.78 23.14
N ALA A 192 -13.06 9.89 22.42
CA ALA A 192 -14.09 10.43 21.54
C ALA A 192 -14.32 9.57 20.29
N LEU A 193 -13.33 8.73 19.93
CA LEU A 193 -13.41 7.76 18.84
C LEU A 193 -13.62 6.33 19.36
N ASN A 194 -13.87 6.15 20.66
CA ASN A 194 -13.94 4.84 21.31
C ASN A 194 -12.70 3.96 21.03
N LEU A 195 -11.52 4.60 20.91
CA LEU A 195 -10.26 3.93 20.63
C LEU A 195 -9.45 3.71 21.90
N PRO A 196 -9.12 2.47 22.26
CA PRO A 196 -8.08 2.20 23.26
C PRO A 196 -6.70 2.54 22.70
N ALA A 197 -5.72 2.73 23.59
CA ALA A 197 -4.34 2.97 23.19
C ALA A 197 -3.68 1.68 22.70
N TYR A 198 -3.09 1.72 21.49
CA TYR A 198 -2.30 0.64 20.90
C TYR A 198 -0.81 1.04 20.91
N ASN A 199 -0.27 1.18 22.12
CA ASN A 199 1.09 1.70 22.38
C ASN A 199 2.17 0.64 22.13
N GLY A 200 2.44 0.36 20.85
CA GLY A 200 3.42 -0.63 20.38
C GLY A 200 4.72 -0.04 19.82
N GLY A 201 4.92 1.29 19.91
CA GLY A 201 6.08 1.99 19.37
C GLY A 201 6.07 2.19 17.84
N LEU A 202 5.25 1.43 17.09
CA LEU A 202 5.11 1.56 15.63
C LEU A 202 4.70 2.97 15.19
N PHE A 203 3.82 3.60 15.96
CA PHE A 203 3.29 4.94 15.69
C PHE A 203 4.09 6.06 16.37
N SER A 204 5.13 5.70 17.14
CA SER A 204 5.95 6.67 17.88
C SER A 204 6.64 7.66 16.94
N ALA A 205 6.59 8.94 17.32
CA ALA A 205 7.35 10.01 16.68
C ALA A 205 8.80 10.11 17.19
N GLU A 206 9.19 9.33 18.21
CA GLU A 206 10.52 9.42 18.85
C GLU A 206 11.62 8.69 18.07
N THR A 207 11.24 7.80 17.15
CA THR A 207 12.21 7.10 16.29
C THR A 207 12.70 8.03 15.18
N PRO A 208 13.92 7.86 14.64
CA PRO A 208 14.40 8.68 13.52
C PRO A 208 13.46 8.68 12.30
N ALA A 209 12.84 7.54 11.99
CA ALA A 209 11.83 7.42 10.96
C ALA A 209 10.53 8.16 11.31
N GLY A 210 10.06 8.03 12.57
CA GLY A 210 8.91 8.75 13.09
C GLY A 210 9.09 10.27 13.04
N GLN A 211 10.27 10.77 13.39
CA GLN A 211 10.61 12.20 13.31
C GLN A 211 10.58 12.71 11.86
N LEU A 212 11.11 11.93 10.89
CA LEU A 212 11.03 12.28 9.48
C LEU A 212 9.57 12.35 9.03
N LEU A 213 8.76 11.33 9.37
CA LEU A 213 7.34 11.27 9.01
C LEU A 213 6.49 12.35 9.69
N ALA A 214 6.89 12.84 10.86
CA ALA A 214 6.24 13.98 11.51
C ALA A 214 6.61 15.31 10.84
N ARG A 215 7.80 15.40 10.23
CA ARG A 215 8.30 16.61 9.58
C ARG A 215 7.84 16.75 8.13
N TYR A 216 7.91 15.67 7.35
CA TYR A 216 7.64 15.69 5.92
C TYR A 216 6.38 14.88 5.60
N ALA A 217 5.48 15.49 4.84
CA ALA A 217 4.25 14.88 4.37
C ALA A 217 4.39 14.31 2.96
N ILE A 218 3.74 13.18 2.68
CA ILE A 218 3.56 12.68 1.32
C ILE A 218 2.41 13.46 0.68
N PRO A 219 2.61 14.15 -0.46
CA PRO A 219 1.54 14.91 -1.08
C PRO A 219 0.37 14.03 -1.53
N ASP A 220 -0.85 14.58 -1.50
CA ASP A 220 -2.11 13.87 -1.73
C ASP A 220 -2.15 13.11 -3.06
N ARG A 221 -1.54 13.66 -4.11
CA ARG A 221 -1.40 12.95 -5.40
C ARG A 221 -0.65 11.62 -5.27
N TYR A 222 0.46 11.62 -4.54
CA TYR A 222 1.27 10.42 -4.33
C TYR A 222 0.57 9.46 -3.37
N LEU A 223 0.03 10.02 -2.29
CA LEU A 223 -0.65 9.24 -1.27
C LEU A 223 -1.90 8.55 -1.82
N ALA A 224 -2.69 9.25 -2.64
CA ALA A 224 -3.89 8.70 -3.25
C ALA A 224 -3.59 7.51 -4.17
N LEU A 225 -2.62 7.64 -5.09
CA LEU A 225 -2.26 6.54 -5.99
C LEU A 225 -1.62 5.36 -5.24
N GLY A 226 -0.74 5.64 -4.27
CA GLY A 226 -0.14 4.58 -3.45
C GLY A 226 -1.17 3.82 -2.61
N LEU A 227 -2.12 4.52 -1.98
CA LEU A 227 -3.23 3.90 -1.24
C LEU A 227 -4.16 3.12 -2.17
N ASP A 228 -4.43 3.63 -3.37
CA ASP A 228 -5.24 2.92 -4.35
C ASP A 228 -4.65 1.56 -4.71
N ARG A 229 -3.35 1.53 -5.01
CA ARG A 229 -2.59 0.32 -5.37
C ARG A 229 -2.38 -0.64 -4.19
N LEU A 230 -2.30 -0.09 -2.98
CA LEU A 230 -2.21 -0.88 -1.75
C LEU A 230 -3.53 -1.58 -1.43
N CYS A 231 -4.64 -0.83 -1.54
CA CYS A 231 -5.93 -1.25 -1.04
C CYS A 231 -6.83 -1.90 -2.09
N ARG A 232 -6.50 -1.82 -3.38
CA ARG A 232 -7.29 -2.45 -4.46
C ARG A 232 -6.44 -3.36 -5.34
N ASP A 233 -7.08 -4.39 -5.87
CA ASP A 233 -6.51 -5.34 -6.83
C ASP A 233 -7.52 -5.61 -7.94
N VAL A 234 -7.04 -6.06 -9.10
CA VAL A 234 -7.92 -6.48 -10.18
C VAL A 234 -8.55 -7.82 -9.82
N ASP A 235 -9.87 -7.89 -9.86
CA ASP A 235 -10.59 -9.15 -9.75
C ASP A 235 -10.53 -9.92 -11.08
N ASP A 236 -10.10 -11.18 -11.04
CA ASP A 236 -9.85 -11.99 -12.25
C ASP A 236 -11.12 -12.27 -13.07
N LYS A 237 -12.30 -12.15 -12.46
CA LYS A 237 -13.59 -12.45 -13.12
C LYS A 237 -14.24 -11.23 -13.75
N THR A 238 -14.21 -10.11 -13.04
CA THR A 238 -14.85 -8.85 -13.44
C THR A 238 -13.88 -7.90 -14.15
N HIS A 239 -12.58 -8.11 -13.99
CA HIS A 239 -11.51 -7.22 -14.41
C HIS A 239 -11.61 -5.80 -13.83
N ALA A 240 -12.41 -5.63 -12.78
CA ALA A 240 -12.55 -4.38 -12.04
C ALA A 240 -11.61 -4.34 -10.83
N LEU A 241 -11.19 -3.14 -10.45
CA LEU A 241 -10.50 -2.90 -9.18
C LEU A 241 -11.46 -3.09 -8.01
N VAL A 242 -11.19 -4.10 -7.20
CA VAL A 242 -11.93 -4.42 -5.97
C VAL A 242 -11.03 -4.21 -4.74
N PHE A 243 -11.64 -3.98 -3.58
CA PHE A 243 -10.86 -3.84 -2.34
C PHE A 243 -10.20 -5.17 -1.95
N VAL A 244 -8.94 -5.07 -1.54
CA VAL A 244 -8.20 -6.15 -0.91
C VAL A 244 -8.78 -6.41 0.47
N ASP A 245 -9.18 -7.66 0.73
CA ASP A 245 -9.53 -8.12 2.07
C ASP A 245 -8.26 -8.47 2.85
N PHE A 246 -7.80 -7.56 3.71
CA PHE A 246 -6.58 -7.77 4.48
C PHE A 246 -6.73 -8.88 5.53
N LYS A 247 -7.94 -9.25 5.96
CA LYS A 247 -8.16 -10.41 6.86
C LYS A 247 -7.81 -11.73 6.19
N SER A 248 -7.89 -11.79 4.86
CA SER A 248 -7.50 -12.96 4.07
C SER A 248 -5.97 -13.13 3.96
N LEU A 249 -5.19 -12.06 4.16
CA LEU A 249 -3.74 -12.10 4.13
C LEU A 249 -3.19 -12.65 5.44
N GLY A 250 -2.49 -13.77 5.40
CA GLY A 250 -1.88 -14.32 6.61
C GLY A 250 -0.75 -13.41 7.14
N VAL A 251 -0.59 -13.32 8.46
CA VAL A 251 0.49 -12.54 9.11
C VAL A 251 1.88 -12.90 8.55
N ARG A 252 2.11 -14.17 8.21
CA ARG A 252 3.35 -14.64 7.56
C ARG A 252 3.58 -13.98 6.20
N GLN A 253 2.53 -13.78 5.40
CA GLN A 253 2.65 -13.14 4.09
C GLN A 253 3.05 -11.68 4.23
N LEU A 254 2.51 -10.97 5.24
CA LEU A 254 2.95 -9.60 5.55
C LEU A 254 4.41 -9.57 6.00
N GLY A 255 4.81 -10.49 6.87
CA GLY A 255 6.22 -10.68 7.25
C GLY A 255 7.14 -10.83 6.03
N ASN A 256 6.75 -11.67 5.07
CA ASN A 256 7.51 -11.88 3.82
C ASN A 256 7.62 -10.64 2.92
N VAL A 257 6.70 -9.68 3.03
CA VAL A 257 6.79 -8.39 2.33
C VAL A 257 7.85 -7.53 3.01
N TYR A 258 7.78 -7.35 4.32
CA TYR A 258 8.72 -6.52 5.08
C TYR A 258 10.14 -7.08 5.06
N GLU A 259 10.31 -8.37 5.37
CA GLU A 259 11.61 -9.03 5.33
C GLU A 259 12.24 -8.91 3.95
N GLY A 260 11.44 -9.07 2.89
CA GLY A 260 11.95 -8.92 1.54
C GLY A 260 12.38 -7.49 1.22
N LEU A 261 11.72 -6.46 1.77
CA LEU A 261 12.09 -5.06 1.53
C LEU A 261 13.46 -4.74 2.15
N LEU A 262 13.79 -5.33 3.29
CA LEU A 262 15.06 -5.11 3.99
C LEU A 262 16.30 -5.54 3.18
N GLU A 263 16.12 -6.35 2.13
CA GLU A 263 17.20 -6.72 1.20
C GLU A 263 17.52 -5.63 0.15
N PHE A 264 16.75 -4.55 0.12
CA PHE A 264 16.81 -3.51 -0.91
C PHE A 264 17.31 -2.18 -0.35
N LYS A 265 17.85 -1.38 -1.27
CA LYS A 265 18.22 0.01 -1.05
C LYS A 265 17.43 0.89 -2.00
N LEU A 266 17.15 2.10 -1.53
CA LEU A 266 16.49 3.12 -2.32
C LEU A 266 17.51 3.86 -3.19
N HIS A 267 17.19 4.03 -4.47
CA HIS A 267 18.02 4.73 -5.43
C HIS A 267 17.19 5.73 -6.25
N ILE A 268 17.89 6.74 -6.79
CA ILE A 268 17.35 7.69 -7.76
C ILE A 268 18.07 7.48 -9.08
N ALA A 269 17.31 7.31 -10.16
CA ALA A 269 17.87 7.05 -11.48
C ALA A 269 18.64 8.27 -12.00
N ARG A 270 19.96 8.13 -12.19
CA ARG A 270 20.83 9.22 -12.71
C ARG A 270 20.71 9.44 -14.22
N GLU A 271 20.24 8.42 -14.91
CA GLU A 271 20.03 8.39 -16.35
C GLU A 271 18.82 7.51 -16.67
N LYS A 272 18.44 7.43 -17.95
CA LYS A 272 17.36 6.53 -18.37
C LYS A 272 17.80 5.08 -18.16
N LEU A 273 17.05 4.31 -17.39
CA LEU A 273 17.30 2.89 -17.14
C LEU A 273 16.32 2.01 -17.91
N ALA A 274 16.74 0.77 -18.19
CA ALA A 274 15.92 -0.31 -18.70
C ALA A 274 15.91 -1.45 -17.69
N VAL A 275 14.74 -2.06 -17.50
CA VAL A 275 14.60 -3.34 -16.81
C VAL A 275 14.70 -4.45 -17.84
N VAL A 276 15.66 -5.34 -17.66
CA VAL A 276 15.89 -6.50 -18.54
C VAL A 276 15.96 -7.79 -17.74
N LYS A 277 15.71 -8.92 -18.40
CA LYS A 277 15.83 -10.25 -17.77
C LYS A 277 17.21 -10.84 -18.02
N GLU A 278 17.98 -11.06 -16.95
CA GLU A 278 19.30 -11.69 -16.96
C GLU A 278 19.30 -12.87 -15.99
N GLY A 279 19.69 -14.06 -16.46
CA GLY A 279 19.75 -15.25 -15.58
C GLY A 279 18.42 -15.60 -14.90
N GLY A 280 17.29 -15.24 -15.51
CA GLY A 280 15.96 -15.46 -14.93
C GLY A 280 15.46 -14.33 -14.02
N LYS A 281 16.30 -13.32 -13.73
CA LYS A 281 16.01 -12.22 -12.81
C LYS A 281 15.86 -10.89 -13.54
N GLU A 282 15.06 -9.98 -12.99
CA GLU A 282 14.93 -8.62 -13.50
C GLU A 282 16.03 -7.75 -12.91
N VAL A 283 16.81 -7.08 -13.75
CA VAL A 283 17.91 -6.18 -13.33
C VAL A 283 17.80 -4.82 -14.01
N TYR A 284 18.29 -3.78 -13.33
CA TYR A 284 18.41 -2.45 -13.90
C TYR A 284 19.73 -2.29 -14.66
N ILE A 285 19.64 -1.78 -15.90
CA ILE A 285 20.81 -1.38 -16.68
C ILE A 285 20.58 -0.02 -17.33
N PRO A 286 21.63 0.76 -17.64
CA PRO A 286 21.51 1.92 -18.51
C PRO A 286 20.78 1.57 -19.80
N PHE A 287 19.79 2.38 -20.21
CA PHE A 287 18.97 2.11 -21.39
C PHE A 287 19.83 1.96 -22.67
N ALA A 288 20.94 2.69 -22.76
CA ALA A 288 21.90 2.59 -23.86
C ALA A 288 22.55 1.19 -23.99
N ASN A 289 22.57 0.41 -22.91
CA ASN A 289 23.16 -0.94 -22.85
C ASN A 289 22.11 -2.04 -23.14
N ALA A 290 20.84 -1.69 -23.34
CA ALA A 290 19.76 -2.64 -23.54
C ALA A 290 19.62 -3.16 -24.99
N LYS A 291 20.45 -2.69 -25.94
CA LYS A 291 20.28 -2.82 -27.40
C LYS A 291 19.68 -4.13 -27.92
N SER A 292 20.18 -5.28 -27.48
CA SER A 292 19.74 -6.61 -27.93
C SER A 292 18.87 -7.37 -26.91
N LYS A 293 18.58 -6.75 -25.77
CA LYS A 293 17.80 -7.35 -24.68
C LYS A 293 16.34 -6.94 -24.79
N ARG A 294 15.44 -7.86 -24.45
CA ARG A 294 14.00 -7.55 -24.32
C ARG A 294 13.79 -6.67 -23.10
N VAL A 295 13.48 -5.40 -23.34
CA VAL A 295 13.13 -4.43 -22.30
C VAL A 295 11.72 -4.73 -21.77
N GLN A 296 11.60 -4.83 -20.46
CA GLN A 296 10.32 -5.08 -19.79
C GLN A 296 9.68 -3.78 -19.28
N ALA A 297 10.50 -2.87 -18.78
CA ALA A 297 10.09 -1.55 -18.30
C ALA A 297 11.25 -0.56 -18.47
N THR A 298 10.96 0.74 -18.36
CA THR A 298 11.98 1.79 -18.40
C THR A 298 11.74 2.80 -17.29
N LEU A 299 12.82 3.32 -16.73
CA LEU A 299 12.79 4.42 -15.77
C LEU A 299 13.44 5.64 -16.40
N SER A 300 12.86 6.80 -16.16
CA SER A 300 13.41 8.10 -16.54
C SER A 300 14.46 8.56 -15.52
N LYS A 301 15.29 9.51 -15.91
CA LYS A 301 16.18 10.18 -14.97
C LYS A 301 15.34 10.90 -13.91
N GLY A 302 15.65 10.67 -12.64
CA GLY A 302 14.95 11.23 -11.48
C GLY A 302 13.98 10.25 -10.82
N ASP A 303 13.61 9.16 -11.50
CA ASP A 303 12.69 8.16 -10.96
C ASP A 303 13.32 7.45 -9.76
N VAL A 304 12.50 7.21 -8.73
CA VAL A 304 12.88 6.49 -7.52
C VAL A 304 12.65 5.00 -7.72
N TYR A 305 13.59 4.17 -7.29
CA TYR A 305 13.50 2.71 -7.44
C TYR A 305 14.21 1.97 -6.31
N LEU A 306 13.83 0.71 -6.15
CA LEU A 306 14.49 -0.23 -5.24
C LEU A 306 15.43 -1.14 -6.01
N GLU A 307 16.63 -1.34 -5.48
CA GLU A 307 17.67 -2.23 -5.99
C GLU A 307 18.30 -3.02 -4.84
N ASN A 308 18.54 -4.32 -5.00
CA ASN A 308 19.32 -5.09 -4.03
C ASN A 308 20.82 -5.09 -4.38
N ASP A 309 21.66 -5.66 -3.51
CA ASP A 309 23.12 -5.69 -3.73
C ASP A 309 23.57 -6.41 -5.02
N LYS A 310 22.67 -7.14 -5.70
CA LYS A 310 22.89 -7.84 -6.97
C LYS A 310 22.31 -7.11 -8.19
N ARG A 311 21.86 -5.86 -8.03
CA ARG A 311 21.16 -5.06 -9.04
C ARG A 311 19.79 -5.58 -9.46
N GLU A 312 19.21 -6.47 -8.67
CA GLU A 312 17.94 -7.10 -8.99
C GLU A 312 16.80 -6.16 -8.59
N ARG A 313 15.78 -6.08 -9.44
CA ARG A 313 14.53 -5.35 -9.22
C ARG A 313 13.57 -6.09 -8.28
N LYS A 314 13.75 -7.40 -8.16
CA LYS A 314 12.94 -8.28 -7.32
C LYS A 314 13.85 -9.26 -6.62
N ALA A 315 13.57 -9.54 -5.36
CA ALA A 315 14.15 -10.70 -4.72
C ALA A 315 13.50 -11.89 -5.42
N SER A 316 14.30 -12.72 -6.09
CA SER A 316 13.81 -14.03 -6.51
C SER A 316 13.45 -14.77 -5.23
N GLY A 317 12.17 -14.83 -4.89
CA GLY A 317 11.65 -15.56 -3.75
C GLY A 317 11.96 -17.05 -3.93
N SER A 318 13.12 -17.47 -3.44
CA SER A 318 13.55 -18.86 -3.33
C SER A 318 14.36 -19.09 -2.05
N TYR A 319 13.98 -18.38 -0.99
CA TYR A 319 14.27 -18.69 0.40
C TYR A 319 12.91 -18.40 1.05
N TYR A 320 12.05 -19.36 1.40
CA TYR A 320 12.23 -20.43 2.36
C TYR A 320 11.22 -21.57 2.08
N THR A 321 11.64 -22.80 2.37
CA THR A 321 10.79 -23.99 2.59
C THR A 321 9.81 -23.82 3.73
#